data_AF-A0A2V9USD9-F1
#
_entry.id   AF-A0A2V9USD9-F1
#
_cell.length_a   1.000
_cell.length_b   1.000
_cell.length_c   1.000
_cell.angle_alpha   90.00
_cell.angle_beta   90.00
_cell.angle_gamma   90.00
#
_symmetry.space_group_name_H-M   'P 1'
#
loop_
_entity.id
_entity.type
_entity.pdbx_description
1 polymer ?
#
loop_
_entity_poly.entity_id
_entity_poly.type
_entity_poly.pdbx_seq_one_letter_code
_entity_poly.pdbx_strand_id
1 'polypeptide(L)'
;MKRYISWTKTTLALLVAIIVSLPAGWIIAMLLTPVLWRLEPVLKMELAGHSGPADWLLWVIWVIVAAVLFFVLRLVFSSTEPKR
;
A
#
# COMPACT_ATOMS: atom_id res chain seq x y z
N MET A 1 26.23 -6.14 15.60
CA MET A 1 26.14 -6.53 14.18
C MET A 1 25.79 -5.31 13.35
N LYS A 2 26.68 -4.81 12.48
CA LYS A 2 26.35 -3.71 11.55
C LYS A 2 25.52 -4.29 10.40
N ARG A 3 24.23 -3.99 10.37
CA ARG A 3 23.34 -4.34 9.25
C ARG A 3 23.70 -3.44 8.08
N TYR A 4 24.48 -3.94 7.13
CA TYR A 4 24.77 -3.20 5.91
C TYR A 4 23.47 -3.02 5.12
N ILE A 5 23.09 -1.76 4.91
CA ILE A 5 21.94 -1.42 4.05
C ILE A 5 22.37 -1.68 2.62
N SER A 6 21.83 -2.74 2.02
CA SER A 6 21.93 -2.94 0.58
C SER A 6 20.99 -1.94 -0.11
N TRP A 7 21.58 -0.89 -0.66
CA TRP A 7 20.86 0.13 -1.42
C TRP A 7 20.12 -0.48 -2.62
N THR A 8 20.74 -1.43 -3.33
CA THR A 8 20.11 -2.13 -4.47
C THR A 8 18.82 -2.85 -4.07
N LYS A 9 18.84 -3.61 -2.97
CA LYS A 9 17.65 -4.32 -2.48
C LYS A 9 16.56 -3.36 -2.01
N THR A 10 16.97 -2.26 -1.37
CA THR A 10 16.04 -1.23 -0.91
C THR A 10 15.34 -0.56 -2.08
N THR A 11 16.09 -0.18 -3.12
CA THR A 11 15.53 0.40 -4.35
C THR A 11 14.62 -0.59 -5.07
N LEU A 12 15.02 -1.86 -5.18
CA LEU A 12 14.19 -2.89 -5.80
C LEU A 12 12.88 -3.09 -5.04
N ALA A 13 12.92 -3.18 -3.71
CA ALA A 13 11.72 -3.30 -2.88
C ALA A 13 10.79 -2.11 -3.06
N LEU A 14 11.35 -0.90 -3.14
CA LEU A 14 10.57 0.33 -3.36
C LEU A 14 9.88 0.33 -4.73
N LEU A 15 10.60 0.02 -5.80
CA LEU A 15 10.05 -0.01 -7.16
C LEU A 15 8.94 -1.04 -7.28
N VAL A 16 9.16 -2.26 -6.78
CA VAL A 16 8.14 -3.32 -6.81
C VAL A 16 6.92 -2.90 -5.99
N ALA A 17 7.11 -2.32 -4.80
CA ALA A 17 6.01 -1.85 -3.97
C ALA A 17 5.18 -0.78 -4.68
N ILE A 18 5.79 0.20 -5.33
CA ILE A 18 5.08 1.27 -6.07
C ILE A 18 4.27 0.67 -7.23
N ILE A 19 4.89 -0.19 -8.04
CA ILE A 19 4.23 -0.77 -9.23
C ILE A 19 3.06 -1.67 -8.83
N VAL A 20 3.23 -2.53 -7.83
CA VAL A 20 2.21 -3.49 -7.40
C VAL A 20 1.12 -2.82 -6.57
N SER A 21 1.44 -1.79 -5.79
CA SER A 21 0.46 -1.08 -4.96
C SER A 21 -0.56 -0.32 -5.78
N LEU A 22 -0.25 0.16 -6.99
CA LEU A 22 -1.20 0.87 -7.84
C LEU A 22 -2.46 0.04 -8.15
N PRO A 23 -2.37 -1.13 -8.81
CA PRO A 23 -3.53 -1.97 -9.06
C PRO A 23 -4.10 -2.57 -7.76
N ALA A 24 -3.26 -2.96 -6.80
CA ALA A 24 -3.72 -3.55 -5.54
C ALA A 24 -4.53 -2.55 -4.70
N GLY A 25 -4.05 -1.32 -4.56
CA GLY A 25 -4.70 -0.23 -3.85
C GLY A 25 -6.03 0.15 -4.50
N TRP A 26 -6.09 0.20 -5.83
CA TRP A 26 -7.33 0.42 -6.55
C TRP A 26 -8.37 -0.68 -6.30
N ILE A 27 -7.95 -1.96 -6.40
CA ILE A 27 -8.84 -3.11 -6.12
C ILE A 27 -9.34 -3.04 -4.66
N ILE A 28 -8.45 -2.81 -3.71
CA ILE A 28 -8.80 -2.71 -2.28
C ILE A 28 -9.78 -1.55 -2.06
N ALA A 29 -9.53 -0.39 -2.64
CA ALA A 29 -10.41 0.77 -2.51
C ALA A 29 -11.80 0.50 -3.10
N MET A 30 -11.87 -0.16 -4.26
CA MET A 30 -13.13 -0.60 -4.88
C MET A 30 -13.88 -1.60 -4.00
N LEU A 31 -13.19 -2.59 -3.43
CA LEU A 31 -13.77 -3.57 -2.51
C LEU A 31 -14.28 -2.93 -1.21
N LEU A 32 -13.65 -1.83 -0.77
CA LEU A 32 -14.06 -1.09 0.43
C LEU A 32 -15.24 -0.15 0.18
N THR A 33 -15.54 0.23 -1.07
CA THR A 33 -16.66 1.14 -1.42
C THR A 33 -17.98 0.87 -0.67
N PRO A 34 -18.47 -0.39 -0.54
CA PRO A 34 -19.72 -0.64 0.18
C PRO A 34 -19.64 -0.30 1.68
N VAL A 35 -18.46 -0.47 2.28
CA VAL A 35 -18.21 -0.10 3.68
C VAL A 35 -18.08 1.42 3.80
N LEU A 36 -17.44 2.06 2.83
CA LEU A 36 -17.25 3.51 2.80
C LEU A 36 -18.59 4.24 2.74
N TRP A 37 -19.53 3.82 1.88
CA TRP A 37 -20.89 4.39 1.87
C TRP A 37 -21.61 4.30 3.22
N ARG A 38 -21.37 3.24 3.99
CA ARG A 38 -21.97 3.10 5.33
C ARG A 38 -21.32 4.03 6.36
N LEU A 39 -20.06 4.40 6.14
CA LEU A 39 -19.31 5.28 7.04
C LEU A 39 -19.54 6.76 6.74
N GLU A 40 -19.92 7.15 5.53
CA GLU A 40 -20.24 8.54 5.17
C GLU A 40 -21.22 9.24 6.13
N PRO A 41 -22.39 8.67 6.49
CA PRO A 41 -23.31 9.33 7.43
C PRO A 41 -22.74 9.45 8.85
N VAL A 42 -21.79 8.59 9.23
CA VAL A 42 -21.14 8.60 10.55
C VAL A 42 -20.03 9.64 10.59
N LEU A 43 -19.18 9.66 9.57
CA LEU A 43 -18.01 10.53 9.48
C LEU A 43 -18.35 11.91 8.89
N LYS A 44 -19.55 12.07 8.34
CA LYS A 44 -20.05 13.30 7.68
C LYS A 44 -19.08 13.81 6.61
N MET A 45 -18.48 12.89 5.87
CA MET A 45 -17.47 13.16 4.86
C MET A 45 -17.71 12.26 3.65
N GLU A 46 -17.41 12.75 2.46
CA GLU A 46 -17.50 11.97 1.23
C GLU A 46 -16.33 10.99 1.15
N LEU A 47 -16.65 9.70 1.25
CA LEU A 47 -15.71 8.59 1.23
C LEU A 47 -15.84 7.76 -0.06
N ALA A 48 -17.02 7.77 -0.67
CA ALA A 48 -17.33 7.03 -1.89
C ALA A 48 -18.40 7.74 -2.74
N GLY A 49 -18.03 8.12 -3.96
CA GLY A 49 -18.94 8.70 -4.94
C GLY A 49 -19.83 7.65 -5.62
N HIS A 50 -20.54 8.07 -6.68
CA HIS A 50 -21.46 7.19 -7.44
C HIS A 50 -20.78 5.99 -8.12
N SER A 51 -19.48 6.09 -8.41
CA SER A 51 -18.77 5.08 -9.21
C SER A 51 -17.63 4.39 -8.46
N GLY A 52 -17.46 4.64 -7.16
CA GLY A 52 -16.36 4.07 -6.40
C GLY A 52 -15.90 4.96 -5.23
N PRO A 53 -14.71 4.68 -4.67
CA PRO A 53 -14.14 5.47 -3.58
C PRO A 53 -13.82 6.90 -4.04
N ALA A 54 -13.85 7.85 -3.11
CA ALA A 54 -13.43 9.22 -3.37
C ALA A 54 -11.94 9.27 -3.76
N ASP A 55 -11.56 10.20 -4.65
CA ASP A 55 -10.20 10.29 -5.20
C ASP A 55 -9.12 10.40 -4.12
N TRP A 56 -9.33 11.26 -3.13
CA TRP A 56 -8.39 11.43 -2.02
C TRP A 56 -8.21 10.14 -1.22
N LEU A 57 -9.28 9.36 -1.06
CA LEU A 57 -9.26 8.10 -0.31
C LEU A 57 -8.52 7.01 -1.09
N LEU A 58 -8.68 6.98 -2.41
CA LEU A 58 -7.89 6.12 -3.29
C LEU A 58 -6.39 6.35 -3.10
N TRP A 59 -5.95 7.63 -3.05
CA TRP A 59 -4.56 7.97 -2.78
C TRP A 59 -4.10 7.53 -1.40
N VAL A 60 -4.93 7.72 -0.36
CA VAL A 60 -4.62 7.28 1.01
C VAL A 60 -4.45 5.77 1.07
N ILE A 61 -5.39 5.00 0.51
CA ILE A 61 -5.32 3.54 0.46
C ILE A 61 -4.08 3.10 -0.31
N TRP A 62 -3.80 3.72 -1.45
CA TRP A 62 -2.62 3.43 -2.25
C TRP A 62 -1.32 3.62 -1.46
N VAL A 63 -1.15 4.76 -0.77
CA VAL A 63 0.03 5.04 0.06
C VAL A 63 0.18 4.00 1.17
N ILE A 64 -0.91 3.62 1.84
CA ILE A 64 -0.90 2.59 2.89
C ILE A 64 -0.44 1.25 2.32
N VAL A 65 -1.00 0.82 1.19
CA VAL A 65 -0.65 -0.45 0.53
C VAL A 65 0.81 -0.42 0.06
N ALA A 66 1.27 0.69 -0.53
CA ALA A 66 2.65 0.87 -0.95
C ALA A 66 3.63 0.76 0.23
N ALA A 67 3.33 1.42 1.36
CA ALA A 67 4.14 1.35 2.56
C ALA A 67 4.22 -0.09 3.11
N VAL A 68 3.07 -0.76 3.25
CA VAL A 68 3.02 -2.15 3.73
C VAL A 68 3.82 -3.08 2.82
N LEU A 69 3.61 -3.01 1.50
CA LEU A 69 4.36 -3.81 0.54
C LEU A 69 5.85 -3.54 0.61
N PHE A 70 6.26 -2.27 0.71
CA PHE A 70 7.67 -1.91 0.84
C PHE A 70 8.31 -2.54 2.08
N PHE A 71 7.66 -2.45 3.24
CA PHE A 71 8.18 -3.04 4.47
C PHE A 71 8.27 -4.57 4.38
N VAL A 72 7.23 -5.22 3.85
CA VAL A 72 7.21 -6.67 3.65
C VAL A 72 8.35 -7.10 2.71
N LEU A 73 8.47 -6.47 1.54
CA LEU A 73 9.52 -6.80 0.56
C LEU A 73 10.91 -6.52 1.10
N ARG A 74 11.09 -5.43 1.86
CA ARG A 74 12.37 -5.11 2.51
C ARG A 74 12.76 -6.19 3.52
N LEU A 75 11.81 -6.74 4.28
CA LEU A 75 12.06 -7.84 5.21
C LEU A 75 12.41 -9.13 4.45
N VAL A 76 11.66 -9.46 3.39
CA VAL A 76 11.90 -10.64 2.55
C VAL A 76 13.29 -10.59 1.91
N PHE A 77 13.67 -9.48 1.27
CA PHE A 77 14.99 -9.34 0.64
C PHE A 77 16.15 -9.24 1.63
N SER A 78 15.87 -8.85 2.88
CA SER A 78 16.86 -8.92 3.96
C SER A 78 17.07 -10.36 4.45
N SER A 79 16.01 -11.19 4.44
CA SER A 79 16.07 -12.56 4.94
C SER A 79 16.75 -13.55 4.00
N THR A 80 16.83 -13.23 2.70
CA THR A 80 17.46 -14.09 1.68
C THR A 80 18.99 -14.01 1.67
N GLU A 81 19.63 -13.28 2.59
CA GLU A 81 21.08 -13.36 2.77
C GLU A 81 21.44 -14.65 3.53
N PRO A 82 22.27 -15.54 2.94
CA PRO A 82 22.78 -16.67 3.69
C PRO A 82 23.60 -16.13 4.87
N LYS A 83 23.31 -16.61 6.08
CA LYS A 83 24.17 -16.42 7.26
C LYS A 83 25.54 -17.00 6.90
N ARG A 84 26.50 -16.15 6.54
CA ARG A 84 27.92 -16.50 6.48
C ARG A 84 28.48 -16.59 7.90
#